data_AF-M2XXD5-F1
#
_entry.id   AF-M2XXD5-F1
#
_cell.length_a   1.000
_cell.length_b   1.000
_cell.length_c   1.000
_cell.angle_alpha   90.00
_cell.angle_beta   90.00
_cell.angle_gamma   90.00
#
_symmetry.space_group_name_H-M   'P 1'
#
loop_
_entity.id
_entity.type
_entity.pdbx_description
1 polymer ?
#
loop_
_entity_poly.entity_id
_entity_poly.type
_entity_poly.pdbx_seq_one_letter_code
_entity_poly.pdbx_strand_id
1 'polypeptide(L)' 'MPAAYPREFRDDVVALARKGEIPIRQVAVEFGITESCLRRWLAQDDVATGRKPGVTTTENDELK' A
#
# COMPACT_ATOMS: atom_id res chain seq x y z
N MET A 1 1.09 -1.62 20.55
CA MET A 1 0.74 -1.08 19.22
C MET A 1 1.44 -1.97 18.21
N PRO A 2 0.74 -2.71 17.34
CA PRO A 2 1.43 -3.55 16.37
C PRO A 2 2.35 -2.66 15.54
N ALA A 3 3.60 -3.08 15.38
CA ALA A 3 4.59 -2.31 14.66
C ALA A 3 4.09 -2.10 13.22
N ALA A 4 3.82 -0.85 12.88
CA ALA A 4 3.45 -0.47 11.52
C ALA A 4 4.60 -0.88 10.58
N TYR A 5 4.28 -1.52 9.45
CA TYR A 5 5.28 -1.80 8.42
C TYR A 5 6.07 -0.52 8.10
N PRO A 6 7.42 -0.58 8.04
CA PRO A 6 8.24 0.59 7.78
C PRO A 6 7.86 1.24 6.45
N ARG A 7 7.98 2.57 6.37
CA ARG A 7 7.57 3.34 5.19
C ARG A 7 8.29 2.86 3.93
N GLU A 8 9.59 2.59 4.04
CA GLU A 8 10.45 2.10 2.94
C GLU A 8 9.89 0.81 2.35
N PHE A 9 9.53 -0.17 3.20
CA PHE A 9 8.93 -1.43 2.73
C PHE A 9 7.63 -1.20 1.96
N ARG A 10 6.76 -0.29 2.43
CA ARG A 10 5.51 0.02 1.71
C ARG A 10 5.79 0.64 0.35
N ASP A 11 6.77 1.55 0.30
CA ASP A 11 7.19 2.27 -0.91
C ASP A 11 7.74 1.29 -1.95
N ASP A 12 8.62 0.37 -1.56
CA ASP A 12 9.18 -0.69 -2.42
C ASP A 12 8.09 -1.60 -3.01
N VAL A 13 7.16 -2.06 -2.16
CA VAL A 13 6.06 -2.94 -2.58
C VAL A 13 5.09 -2.20 -3.51
N VAL A 14 4.78 -0.94 -3.21
CA VAL A 14 3.93 -0.09 -4.05
C VAL A 14 4.59 0.21 -5.39
N ALA A 15 5.90 0.51 -5.40
CA ALA A 15 6.67 0.75 -6.62
C ALA A 15 6.68 -0.49 -7.51
N LEU A 16 6.91 -1.68 -6.94
CA LEU A 16 6.86 -2.93 -7.67
C LEU A 16 5.46 -3.22 -8.23
N ALA A 17 4.42 -3.03 -7.43
CA ALA A 17 3.04 -3.21 -7.85
C ALA A 17 2.64 -2.22 -8.97
N ARG A 18 3.13 -0.96 -8.92
CA ARG A 18 2.91 0.03 -9.98
C ARG A 18 3.66 -0.29 -11.27
N LYS A 19 4.85 -0.91 -11.16
CA LYS A 19 5.65 -1.28 -12.34
C LYS A 19 4.90 -2.27 -13.24
N GLY A 20 3.91 -2.99 -12.69
CA GLY A 20 2.96 -3.80 -13.45
C GLY A 20 3.57 -5.07 -14.05
N GLU A 21 4.80 -5.42 -13.65
CA GLU A 21 5.50 -6.62 -14.10
C GLU A 21 4.86 -7.91 -13.55
N ILE A 22 4.29 -7.83 -12.35
CA ILE A 22 3.55 -8.93 -11.71
C ILE A 22 2.23 -8.42 -11.13
N PRO A 23 1.17 -9.24 -11.12
CA PRO A 23 -0.13 -8.85 -10.60
C PRO A 23 -0.07 -8.58 -9.09
N ILE A 24 -0.90 -7.64 -8.63
CA ILE A 24 -1.02 -7.22 -7.21
C ILE A 24 -1.17 -8.43 -6.27
N ARG A 25 -1.92 -9.46 -6.68
CA ARG A 25 -2.08 -10.70 -5.92
C ARG A 25 -0.76 -11.43 -5.65
N GLN A 26 0.13 -11.46 -6.64
CA GLN A 26 1.39 -12.16 -6.57
C GLN A 26 2.38 -11.34 -5.75
N VAL A 27 2.43 -10.03 -5.95
CA VAL A 27 3.18 -9.11 -5.07
C VAL A 27 2.73 -9.31 -3.62
N ALA A 28 1.44 -9.35 -3.34
CA ALA A 28 0.96 -9.53 -1.97
C ALA A 28 1.45 -10.85 -1.34
N VAL A 29 1.35 -11.96 -2.08
CA VAL A 29 1.81 -13.29 -1.63
C VAL A 29 3.32 -13.33 -1.41
N GLU A 30 4.12 -12.82 -2.35
CA GLU A 30 5.59 -12.84 -2.28
C GLU A 30 6.13 -12.04 -1.09
N PHE A 31 5.44 -10.94 -0.75
CA PHE A 31 5.82 -10.08 0.38
C PHE A 31 5.11 -10.46 1.69
N GLY A 32 4.29 -11.52 1.70
CA GLY A 32 3.59 -12.00 2.90
C GLY A 32 2.51 -11.04 3.42
N ILE A 33 1.97 -10.18 2.55
CA ILE A 33 0.90 -9.23 2.89
C ILE A 33 -0.43 -9.64 2.24
N THR A 34 -1.52 -9.02 2.68
CA THR A 34 -2.83 -9.22 2.03
C THR A 34 -2.99 -8.28 0.83
N GLU A 35 -3.72 -8.72 -0.20
CA GLU A 35 -4.07 -7.86 -1.34
C GLU A 35 -4.76 -6.57 -0.91
N SER A 36 -5.62 -6.64 0.11
CA SER A 36 -6.32 -5.50 0.67
C SER A 36 -5.36 -4.46 1.26
N CYS A 37 -4.29 -4.90 1.95
CA CYS A 37 -3.22 -4.01 2.42
C CYS A 37 -2.51 -3.31 1.26
N LEU A 38 -2.15 -4.05 0.20
CA LEU A 38 -1.46 -3.49 -0.95
C LEU A 38 -2.31 -2.48 -1.72
N ARG A 39 -3.60 -2.78 -1.94
CA ARG A 39 -4.55 -1.83 -2.56
C ARG A 39 -4.69 -0.55 -1.76
N ARG A 40 -4.70 -0.64 -0.44
CA ARG A 40 -4.74 0.53 0.45
C ARG A 40 -3.47 1.36 0.32
N TRP A 41 -2.28 0.75 0.30
CA TRP A 41 -1.04 1.49 0.13
C TRP A 41 -0.94 2.18 -1.23
N LEU A 42 -1.41 1.52 -2.30
CA LEU A 42 -1.51 2.14 -3.63
C LEU A 42 -2.41 3.38 -3.62
N ALA A 43 -3.55 3.32 -2.91
CA ALA A 43 -4.44 4.47 -2.77
C ALA A 43 -3.81 5.62 -1.95
N GLN A 44 -3.10 5.28 -0.86
CA GLN A 44 -2.38 6.27 -0.05
C GLN A 44 -1.24 6.94 -0.82
N ASP A 45 -0.52 6.17 -1.64
CA ASP A 45 0.58 6.69 -2.47
C ASP A 45 0.08 7.58 -3.63
N ASP A 46 -1.10 7.27 -4.20
CA ASP A 46 -1.75 8.12 -5.22
C ASP A 46 -2.17 9.48 -4.65
N VAL A 47 -2.63 9.51 -3.39
CA VAL A 47 -2.93 10.74 -2.64
C VAL A 47 -1.63 11.49 -2.31
N ALA A 48 -0.60 10.80 -1.83
CA ALA A 48 0.68 11.41 -1.46
C ALA A 48 1.43 12.03 -2.66
N THR A 49 1.33 11.39 -3.84
CA THR A 49 1.91 11.90 -5.10
C THR A 49 1.08 13.05 -5.70
N GLY A 50 -0.06 13.40 -5.12
CA GLY A 50 -0.88 14.55 -5.54
C GLY A 50 -1.64 14.31 -6.84
N ARG A 51 -1.82 13.06 -7.27
CA ARG A 51 -2.55 12.71 -8.51
C ARG A 51 -4.07 12.85 -8.36
N LYS A 52 -4.57 12.91 -7.12
CA LYS A 52 -5.96 13.23 -6.78
C LYS A 52 -6.03 14.26 -5.64
N PRO A 53 -6.85 15.31 -5.75
CA PRO A 53 -7.14 16.18 -4.63
C PRO A 53 -8.02 15.45 -3.61
N GLY A 54 -7.38 14.98 -2.53
CA GLY A 54 -7.96 14.82 -1.20
C GLY A 54 -9.16 13.89 -1.02
N VAL A 55 -8.90 12.64 -0.63
CA VAL A 55 -9.53 12.08 0.58
C VAL A 55 -8.42 11.48 1.43
N THR A 56 -8.11 12.27 2.46
CA THR A 56 -7.40 12.01 3.70
C THR A 56 -7.10 10.55 4.04
N THR A 57 -5.81 10.30 4.15
CA THR A 57 -5.12 9.34 5.00
C THR A 57 -5.51 9.50 6.48
N THR A 58 -6.76 9.20 6.83
CA THR A 58 -7.22 9.06 8.22
C THR A 58 -8.36 8.04 8.16
N GLU A 59 -8.52 7.15 9.14
CA GLU A 59 -9.56 6.09 9.20
C GLU A 59 -9.23 4.72 8.59
N ASN A 60 -8.07 4.16 8.90
CA ASN A 60 -8.04 2.69 9.05
C ASN A 60 -6.86 2.29 9.96
N ASP A 61 -6.87 2.83 11.18
CA ASP A 61 -6.16 2.25 12.32
C ASP A 61 -7.14 1.36 13.10
N GLU A 62 -7.97 0.55 12.42
CA GLU A 62 -8.98 -0.29 13.11
C GLU A 62 -9.16 -1.68 12.50
N LEU A 63 -8.14 -2.24 11.84
CA LEU A 63 -8.11 -3.70 11.63
C LEU A 63 -7.07 -4.33 12.57
N LYS A 64 -7.54 -4.65 13.78
CA LYS A 64 -7.05 -5.80 14.54
C LYS A 64 -7.52 -7.09 13.87
#